data_AF-A0A2E1IUI1-F1
#
_entry.id   AF-A0A2E1IUI1-F1
#
_cell.length_a   1.000
_cell.length_b   1.000
_cell.length_c   1.000
_cell.angle_alpha   90.00
_cell.angle_beta   90.00
_cell.angle_gamma   90.00
#
_symmetry.space_group_name_H-M   'P 1'
#
loop_
_entity.id
_entity.type
_entity.pdbx_description
1 polymer ?
#
loop_
_entity_poly.entity_id
_entity_poly.type
_entity_poly.pdbx_seq_one_letter_code
_entity_poly.pdbx_strand_id
1 'polypeptide(L)' 'MRLESIKPKQNKWKVLSPKKSEAGGWRVEEEFVSAIKGKEKISHTSFSDGLKYMQFTDALRMSWESGNKINLPLN' A
#
# COMPACT_ATOMS: atom_id res chain seq x y z
N MET A 1 -10.37 -15.72 -3.04
CA MET A 1 -10.62 -16.04 -1.61
C MET A 1 -12.11 -15.95 -1.35
N ARG A 2 -12.75 -16.97 -0.77
CA ARG A 2 -14.20 -17.00 -0.50
C ARG A 2 -14.43 -16.65 0.97
N LEU A 3 -15.08 -15.52 1.24
CA LEU A 3 -15.39 -15.10 2.60
C LEU A 3 -16.77 -15.62 2.98
N GLU A 4 -16.86 -16.24 4.16
CA GLU A 4 -18.09 -16.77 4.71
C GLU A 4 -18.27 -16.25 6.13
N SER A 5 -19.52 -16.03 6.53
CA SER A 5 -19.86 -15.55 7.87
C SER A 5 -21.03 -16.32 8.45
N ILE A 6 -21.03 -16.41 9.78
CA ILE A 6 -22.06 -17.06 10.59
C ILE A 6 -22.43 -16.12 11.74
N LYS A 7 -23.73 -15.95 11.99
CA LYS A 7 -24.22 -15.14 13.11
C LYS A 7 -24.40 -16.01 14.38
N PRO A 8 -24.35 -15.44 15.59
CA PRO A 8 -24.63 -16.18 16.82
C PRO A 8 -26.01 -16.84 16.74
N LYS A 9 -26.10 -18.12 17.17
CA LYS A 9 -27.30 -18.99 17.08
C LYS A 9 -27.68 -19.49 15.67
N GLN A 10 -26.78 -19.41 14.70
CA GLN A 10 -26.98 -19.95 13.35
C GLN A 10 -25.98 -21.07 13.06
N ASN A 11 -26.44 -22.19 12.47
CA ASN A 11 -25.60 -23.35 12.12
C ASN A 11 -25.30 -23.44 10.61
N LYS A 12 -25.44 -22.33 9.86
CA LYS A 12 -25.22 -22.33 8.41
C LYS A 12 -24.40 -21.13 7.97
N TRP A 13 -23.30 -21.42 7.28
CA TRP A 13 -22.42 -20.44 6.65
C TRP A 13 -23.12 -19.75 5.47
N LYS A 14 -22.93 -18.43 5.35
CA LYS A 14 -23.36 -17.65 4.19
C LYS A 14 -22.16 -16.97 3.56
N VAL A 15 -22.10 -17.00 2.24
CA VAL A 15 -21.09 -16.27 1.46
C VAL A 15 -21.30 -14.78 1.63
N LEU A 16 -20.23 -14.07 1.96
CA LEU A 16 -20.20 -12.62 1.99
C LEU A 16 -19.63 -12.10 0.68
N SER A 17 -20.44 -11.33 -0.03
CA SER A 17 -20.01 -10.55 -1.19
C SER A 17 -20.19 -9.06 -0.87
N PRO A 18 -19.24 -8.19 -1.25
CA PRO A 18 -19.42 -6.75 -1.11
C PRO A 18 -20.59 -6.27 -1.96
N LYS A 19 -21.25 -5.18 -1.57
CA LYS A 19 -22.23 -4.53 -2.44
C LYS A 19 -21.52 -4.04 -3.70
N LYS A 20 -22.21 -3.97 -4.83
CA LYS A 20 -21.63 -3.49 -6.10
C LYS A 20 -20.98 -2.10 -5.98
N SER A 21 -21.53 -1.21 -5.15
CA SER A 21 -20.98 0.13 -4.89
C SER A 21 -19.74 0.14 -3.99
N GLU A 22 -19.50 -0.94 -3.25
CA GLU A 22 -18.37 -1.12 -2.33
C GLU A 22 -17.26 -1.98 -2.97
N ALA A 23 -17.50 -2.50 -4.17
CA ALA A 23 -16.52 -3.27 -4.94
C ALA A 23 -15.48 -2.31 -5.54
N GLY A 24 -14.38 -2.09 -4.82
CA GLY A 24 -13.22 -1.38 -5.35
C GLY A 24 -12.53 -2.18 -6.45
N GLY A 25 -12.15 -1.49 -7.53
CA GLY A 25 -11.28 -2.03 -8.57
C GLY A 25 -9.82 -1.63 -8.32
N TRP A 26 -8.89 -2.42 -8.84
CA TRP A 26 -7.49 -2.02 -8.87
C TRP A 26 -7.27 -1.00 -10.00
N ARG A 27 -6.94 0.25 -9.64
CA ARG A 27 -6.74 1.37 -10.59
C ARG A 27 -5.48 2.16 -10.30
N VAL A 28 -4.55 1.63 -9.50
CA VAL A 28 -3.37 2.38 -9.01
C VAL A 28 -2.56 2.97 -10.17
N GLU A 29 -2.34 2.20 -11.24
CA GLU A 29 -1.58 2.63 -12.41
C GLU A 29 -2.34 3.66 -13.25
N GLU A 30 -3.66 3.49 -13.41
CA GLU A 30 -4.52 4.43 -14.13
C GLU A 30 -4.56 5.78 -13.41
N GLU A 31 -4.81 5.77 -12.11
CA GLU A 31 -4.83 6.95 -11.24
C GLU A 31 -3.49 7.69 -11.28
N PHE A 32 -2.37 6.96 -11.27
CA PHE A 32 -1.04 7.53 -11.39
C PHE A 32 -0.82 8.24 -12.73
N VAL A 33 -1.18 7.61 -13.86
CA VAL A 33 -1.05 8.21 -15.20
C VAL A 33 -1.98 9.43 -15.33
N SER A 34 -3.20 9.35 -14.82
CA SER A 34 -4.13 10.48 -14.78
C SER A 34 -3.60 11.65 -13.94
N ALA A 35 -2.96 11.36 -12.81
CA ALA A 35 -2.33 12.38 -11.97
C ALA A 35 -1.16 13.08 -12.68
N ILE A 36 -0.33 12.32 -13.41
CA ILE A 36 0.72 12.90 -14.28
C ILE A 36 0.11 13.82 -15.35
N LYS A 37 -1.03 13.42 -15.92
CA LYS A 37 -1.78 14.22 -16.90
C LYS A 37 -2.55 15.39 -16.29
N GLY A 38 -2.46 15.62 -14.97
CA GLY A 38 -3.15 16.69 -14.25
C GLY A 38 -4.66 16.50 -14.10
N LYS A 39 -5.19 15.29 -14.32
CA LYS A 39 -6.63 14.98 -14.25
C LYS A 39 -7.06 14.48 -12.88
N GLU A 40 -6.15 13.90 -12.13
CA GLU A 40 -6.39 13.33 -10.80
C GLU A 40 -5.32 13.80 -9.81
N LYS A 41 -5.54 13.60 -8.51
CA LYS A 41 -4.56 13.93 -7.46
C LYS A 41 -3.75 12.69 -7.10
N ILE A 42 -2.48 12.88 -6.74
CA ILE A 42 -1.67 11.81 -6.14
C ILE A 42 -2.27 11.45 -4.79
N SER A 43 -2.67 10.19 -4.62
CA SER A 43 -3.43 9.70 -3.45
C SER A 43 -2.69 8.67 -2.60
N HIS A 44 -1.73 7.94 -3.16
CA HIS A 44 -1.10 6.78 -2.50
C HIS A 44 0.23 7.13 -1.84
N THR A 45 1.25 7.45 -2.63
CA THR A 45 2.62 7.68 -2.14
C THR A 45 3.09 9.06 -2.57
N SER A 46 3.42 9.91 -1.59
CA SER A 46 4.02 11.22 -1.85
C SER A 46 5.50 11.07 -2.24
N PHE A 47 6.05 12.08 -2.91
CA PHE A 47 7.49 12.12 -3.18
C PHE A 47 8.32 12.03 -1.89
N SER A 48 7.91 12.74 -0.84
CA SER A 48 8.60 12.71 0.47
C SER A 48 8.60 11.32 1.10
N ASP A 49 7.53 10.54 0.94
CA ASP A 49 7.48 9.17 1.47
C ASP A 49 8.33 8.22 0.63
N GLY A 50 8.35 8.41 -0.69
CA GLY A 50 9.28 7.71 -1.59
C GLY A 50 10.74 7.98 -1.22
N LEU A 51 11.09 9.23 -0.93
CA LEU A 51 12.44 9.61 -0.53
C LEU A 51 12.88 8.95 0.78
N LYS A 52 12.00 8.92 1.80
CA LYS A 52 12.27 8.21 3.07
C LYS A 52 12.54 6.72 2.83
N TYR A 53 11.80 6.10 1.90
CA TYR A 53 12.00 4.70 1.52
C TYR A 53 13.39 4.49 0.90
N MET A 54 13.80 5.37 -0.01
CA MET A 54 15.13 5.29 -0.63
C MET A 54 16.26 5.50 0.38
N GLN A 55 16.11 6.47 1.30
CA GLN A 55 17.08 6.67 2.39
C GLN A 55 17.22 5.42 3.27
N PHE A 56 16.12 4.74 3.57
CA PHE A 56 16.15 3.49 4.32
C PHE A 56 16.88 2.37 3.57
N THR A 57 16.58 2.18 2.28
CA THR A 57 17.28 1.16 1.47
C THR A 57 18.77 1.45 1.32
N ASP A 58 19.15 2.73 1.20
CA ASP A 58 20.55 3.14 1.16
C ASP A 58 21.25 2.89 2.50
N ALA A 59 20.59 3.22 3.62
CA ALA A 59 21.14 2.94 4.95
C ALA A 59 21.34 1.44 5.19
N LEU A 60 20.45 0.58 4.69
CA LEU A 60 20.63 -0.87 4.71
C LEU A 60 21.88 -1.30 3.94
N ARG A 61 22.04 -0.82 2.69
CA ARG A 61 23.22 -1.11 1.88
C ARG A 61 24.51 -0.66 2.57
N MET A 62 24.53 0.57 3.06
CA MET A 62 25.67 1.15 3.79
C MET A 62 25.99 0.36 5.06
N SER A 63 24.98 -0.09 5.79
CA SER A 63 25.17 -0.90 7.00
C SER A 63 25.76 -2.27 6.66
N TRP A 64 25.27 -2.90 5.59
CA TRP A 64 25.80 -4.17 5.10
C TRP A 64 27.28 -4.08 4.69
N GLU A 65 27.63 -3.04 3.93
CA GLU A 65 29.00 -2.83 3.44
C GLU A 65 29.98 -2.45 4.55
N SER A 66 29.54 -1.62 5.50
CA SER A 66 30.41 -1.13 6.57
C SER A 66 30.45 -2.01 7.82
N GLY A 67 29.49 -2.94 7.98
CA GLY A 67 29.28 -3.70 9.21
C GLY A 67 28.84 -2.84 10.41
N ASN A 68 28.52 -1.57 10.20
CA ASN A 68 28.17 -0.62 11.26
C ASN A 68 26.69 -0.22 11.20
N LYS A 69 26.17 0.23 12.34
CA LYS A 69 24.84 0.83 12.39
C LYS A 69 24.83 2.18 11.67
N ILE A 70 23.90 2.37 10.75
CA ILE A 70 23.64 3.64 10.08
C ILE A 70 22.38 4.28 10.69
N ASN A 71 22.46 5.56 11.06
CA ASN A 71 21.32 6.31 11.59
C ASN A 71 20.62 7.07 10.46
N LEU A 72 19.29 7.14 10.55
CA LEU A 72 18.44 7.89 9.64
C LEU A 72 17.94 9.19 10.29
N PRO A 73 17.63 10.24 9.50
CA PRO A 73 17.79 10.33 8.05
C PRO A 73 19.26 10.40 7.62
N LEU A 74 19.54 10.04 6.37
CA LEU A 74 20.87 10.25 5.79
C LEU A 74 21.03 11.77 5.59
N ASN A 75 21.93 12.39 6.35
CA ASN A 75 22.22 13.83 6.31
C ASN A 75 23.08 14.19 5.10
#